data_AF-A0A9P5X2C2-F1
#
_entry.id   AF-A0A9P5X2C2-F1
#
_cell.length_a   1.000
_cell.length_b   1.000
_cell.length_c   1.000
_cell.angle_alpha   90.00
_cell.angle_beta   90.00
_cell.angle_gamma   90.00
#
_symmetry.space_group_name_H-M   'P 1'
#
loop_
_entity.id
_entity.type
_entity.pdbx_description
1 polymer ?
#
loop_
_entity_poly.entity_id
_entity_poly.type
_entity_poly.pdbx_seq_one_letter_code
_entity_poly.pdbx_strand_id
1 'polypeptide(L)'
;MTLKDGLYTIRHLAEGEPPVVPGGMYASSKDGKDKPVTAEPLGPDSKIRWFVACVPGKENEYTITELRDDDSIPGQWARATNKPGGPVMLIARPNVDMFTLEWGIQEADEPGVYNIRGDSRIGASDWADLRDQGVKPEVLLKSVPVVPGMYIPRWVFTKE
;
A
#
# COMPACT_ATOMS: atom_id res chain seq x y z
N MET A 1 -17.41 -2.20 -2.45
CA MET A 1 -17.75 -0.78 -2.76
C MET A 1 -16.50 -0.07 -3.27
N THR A 2 -16.65 1.04 -3.98
CA THR A 2 -15.49 1.88 -4.38
C THR A 2 -15.01 2.67 -3.16
N LEU A 3 -13.71 2.64 -2.88
CA LEU A 3 -13.08 3.43 -1.82
C LEU A 3 -13.23 4.93 -2.18
N LYS A 4 -13.64 5.75 -1.21
CA LYS A 4 -13.77 7.20 -1.43
C LYS A 4 -12.41 7.87 -1.38
N ASP A 5 -12.21 8.91 -2.17
CA ASP A 5 -11.04 9.77 -2.03
C ASP A 5 -10.97 10.37 -0.61
N GLY A 6 -9.76 10.53 -0.11
CA GLY A 6 -9.54 11.17 1.18
C GLY A 6 -8.23 10.80 1.86
N LEU A 7 -8.14 11.23 3.11
CA LEU A 7 -7.01 10.96 3.98
C LEU A 7 -7.25 9.67 4.78
N TYR A 8 -6.27 8.78 4.77
CA TYR A 8 -6.35 7.47 5.39
C TYR A 8 -5.11 7.13 6.22
N THR A 9 -5.31 6.33 7.25
CA THR A 9 -4.27 5.45 7.78
C THR A 9 -4.43 4.06 7.16
N ILE A 10 -3.31 3.39 6.90
CA ILE A 10 -3.26 2.09 6.22
C ILE A 10 -2.54 1.09 7.13
N ARG A 11 -3.30 0.30 7.88
CA ARG A 11 -2.77 -0.65 8.89
C ARG A 11 -2.65 -2.05 8.29
N HIS A 12 -1.50 -2.70 8.45
CA HIS A 12 -1.34 -4.10 8.05
C HIS A 12 -2.21 -5.01 8.92
N LEU A 13 -2.82 -6.02 8.29
CA LEU A 13 -3.62 -7.03 8.95
C LEU A 13 -3.04 -8.42 8.66
N ALA A 14 -2.34 -9.01 9.62
CA ALA A 14 -1.72 -10.33 9.42
C ALA A 14 -2.78 -11.43 9.26
N GLU A 15 -2.37 -12.58 8.71
CA GLU A 15 -3.26 -13.72 8.52
C GLU A 15 -3.85 -14.20 9.86
N GLY A 16 -5.17 -14.32 9.93
CA GLY A 16 -5.90 -14.72 11.13
C GLY A 16 -6.11 -13.61 12.17
N GLU A 17 -5.58 -12.40 11.96
CA GLU A 17 -5.85 -11.26 12.85
C GLU A 17 -7.22 -10.62 12.55
N PRO A 18 -8.00 -10.23 13.58
CA PRO A 18 -9.22 -9.49 13.38
C PRO A 18 -8.95 -8.01 13.04
N PRO A 19 -9.83 -7.34 12.27
CA PRO A 19 -9.63 -5.94 11.85
C PRO A 19 -9.61 -4.91 12.98
N VAL A 20 -10.13 -5.27 14.15
CA VAL A 20 -10.26 -4.37 15.31
C VAL A 20 -9.35 -4.90 16.43
N VAL A 21 -8.06 -4.59 16.34
CA VAL A 21 -7.07 -4.87 17.38
C VAL A 21 -6.33 -3.59 17.76
N PRO A 22 -6.06 -3.35 19.06
CA PRO A 22 -5.19 -2.25 19.47
C PRO A 22 -3.75 -2.51 19.01
N GLY A 23 -3.07 -1.44 18.57
CA GLY A 23 -1.70 -1.51 18.05
C GLY A 23 -1.63 -1.75 16.55
N GLY A 24 -0.66 -2.57 16.13
CA GLY A 24 -0.39 -2.89 14.73
C GLY A 24 0.61 -1.94 14.05
N MET A 25 0.98 -2.32 12.84
CA MET A 25 1.96 -1.61 12.03
C MET A 25 1.24 -0.90 10.87
N TYR A 26 1.51 0.39 10.71
CA TYR A 26 0.90 1.24 9.69
C TYR A 26 1.94 1.56 8.64
N ALA A 27 1.56 1.53 7.36
CA ALA A 27 2.45 1.92 6.30
C ALA A 27 2.90 3.37 6.49
N SER A 28 4.19 3.64 6.30
CA SER A 28 4.83 4.89 6.72
C SER A 28 5.78 5.45 5.66
N SER A 29 5.76 6.77 5.55
CA SER A 29 6.65 7.59 4.72
C SER A 29 7.89 8.10 5.49
N LYS A 30 8.13 7.66 6.73
CA LYS A 30 9.18 8.19 7.62
C LYS A 30 10.59 8.20 7.03
N ASP A 31 10.91 7.23 6.18
CA ASP A 31 12.23 7.08 5.57
C ASP A 31 12.47 8.03 4.40
N GLY A 32 11.42 8.71 3.93
CA GLY A 32 11.49 9.69 2.85
C GLY A 32 11.50 9.08 1.45
N LYS A 33 11.64 9.96 0.46
CA LYS A 33 11.58 9.65 -0.97
C LYS A 33 12.79 8.81 -1.40
N ASP A 34 12.60 8.07 -2.50
CA ASP A 34 13.58 7.18 -3.11
C ASP A 34 14.01 6.02 -2.18
N LYS A 35 13.20 5.73 -1.17
CA LYS A 35 13.32 4.59 -0.25
C LYS A 35 12.09 3.68 -0.32
N PRO A 36 12.22 2.40 0.07
CA PRO A 36 11.05 1.55 0.29
C PRO A 36 10.10 2.18 1.31
N VAL A 37 8.80 2.05 1.08
CA VAL A 37 7.77 2.33 2.08
C VAL A 37 7.95 1.34 3.22
N THR A 38 8.02 1.86 4.46
CA THR A 38 8.19 1.03 5.66
C THR A 38 6.91 0.99 6.46
N ALA A 39 6.99 0.50 7.69
CA ALA A 39 5.91 0.65 8.65
C ALA A 39 6.40 1.13 10.02
N GLU A 40 5.48 1.72 10.76
CA GLU A 40 5.66 2.09 12.15
C GLU A 40 4.33 1.97 12.92
N PRO A 41 4.38 1.80 14.25
CA PRO A 41 3.18 1.85 15.08
C PRO A 41 2.63 3.29 15.16
N LEU A 42 1.45 3.42 15.75
CA LEU A 42 0.91 4.72 16.15
C LEU A 42 1.86 5.43 17.13
N GLY A 43 2.04 6.74 16.91
CA GLY A 43 2.91 7.60 17.70
C GLY A 43 2.69 9.07 17.34
N PRO A 44 3.15 10.00 18.20
CA PRO A 44 2.93 11.44 18.01
C PRO A 44 3.58 11.99 16.74
N ASP A 45 4.73 11.44 16.35
CA ASP A 45 5.53 11.89 15.19
C ASP A 45 5.42 10.93 13.99
N SER A 46 4.46 10.00 14.01
CA SER A 46 4.32 8.97 12.98
C SER A 46 3.90 9.57 11.63
N LYS A 47 4.54 9.14 10.54
CA LYS A 47 4.25 9.59 9.17
C LYS A 47 3.39 8.57 8.41
N ILE A 48 2.25 8.23 9.00
CA ILE A 48 1.39 7.10 8.62
C ILE A 48 0.09 7.50 7.89
N ARG A 49 -0.04 8.78 7.57
CA ARG A 49 -1.22 9.33 6.87
C ARG A 49 -0.94 9.42 5.37
N TRP A 50 -1.89 8.95 4.58
CA TRP A 50 -1.79 8.86 3.13
C TRP A 50 -3.03 9.45 2.48
N PHE A 51 -2.85 10.31 1.49
CA PHE A 51 -3.94 10.75 0.63
C PHE A 51 -4.16 9.71 -0.47
N VAL A 52 -5.35 9.12 -0.50
CA VAL A 52 -5.76 8.10 -1.47
C VAL A 52 -6.78 8.71 -2.41
N ALA A 53 -6.52 8.63 -3.72
CA ALA A 53 -7.35 9.25 -4.73
C ALA A 53 -7.53 8.37 -5.96
N CYS A 54 -8.75 8.29 -6.48
CA CYS A 54 -9.10 7.59 -7.70
C CYS A 54 -8.29 8.11 -8.89
N VAL A 55 -7.83 7.21 -9.75
CA VAL A 55 -7.24 7.57 -11.04
C VAL A 55 -8.38 7.90 -12.02
N PRO A 56 -8.40 9.09 -12.63
CA PRO A 56 -9.47 9.47 -13.55
C PRO A 56 -9.62 8.47 -14.71
N GLY A 57 -10.86 8.01 -14.93
CA GLY A 57 -11.18 7.08 -16.02
C GLY A 57 -10.79 5.63 -15.78
N LYS A 58 -10.29 5.27 -14.58
CA LYS A 58 -9.94 3.89 -14.24
C LYS A 58 -10.71 3.41 -13.02
N GLU A 59 -11.46 2.32 -13.19
CA GLU A 59 -12.28 1.76 -12.12
C GLU A 59 -11.42 1.05 -11.07
N ASN A 60 -11.61 1.40 -9.80
CA ASN A 60 -10.91 0.81 -8.66
C ASN A 60 -9.36 0.94 -8.70
N GLU A 61 -8.83 1.89 -9.49
CA GLU A 61 -7.42 2.24 -9.47
C GLU A 61 -7.19 3.56 -8.73
N TYR A 62 -6.15 3.60 -7.91
CA TYR A 62 -5.87 4.71 -7.00
C TYR A 62 -4.38 5.05 -6.98
N THR A 63 -4.09 6.29 -6.60
CA THR A 63 -2.76 6.71 -6.12
C THR A 63 -2.77 6.73 -4.60
N ILE A 64 -1.60 6.48 -3.98
CA ILE A 64 -1.39 6.56 -2.53
C ILE A 64 -0.23 7.52 -2.30
N THR A 65 -0.53 8.71 -1.77
CA THR A 65 0.38 9.86 -1.71
C THR A 65 0.72 10.23 -0.28
N GLU A 66 1.99 10.46 0.05
CA GLU A 66 2.39 10.90 1.39
C GLU A 66 1.84 12.29 1.72
N LEU A 67 1.62 12.58 3.00
CA LEU A 67 1.46 13.96 3.45
C LEU A 67 2.81 14.59 3.77
N ARG A 68 2.95 15.87 3.44
CA ARG A 68 4.11 16.70 3.77
C ARG A 68 3.68 18.05 4.32
N ASP A 69 4.54 18.61 5.15
CA ASP A 69 4.45 19.93 5.75
C ASP A 69 5.42 20.94 5.10
N ASP A 70 6.15 20.51 4.07
CA ASP A 70 7.08 21.32 3.29
C ASP A 70 6.55 21.57 1.86
N ASP A 71 7.21 22.47 1.12
CA ASP A 71 6.85 22.83 -0.26
C ASP A 71 7.33 21.80 -1.31
N SER A 72 7.80 20.63 -0.88
CA SER A 72 8.33 19.64 -1.81
C SER A 72 7.21 18.75 -2.37
N ILE A 73 7.33 18.36 -3.64
CA ILE A 73 6.35 17.47 -4.30
C ILE A 73 6.22 16.17 -3.50
N PRO A 74 5.02 15.79 -3.01
CA PRO A 74 4.82 14.56 -2.26
C PRO A 74 5.22 13.30 -3.04
N GLY A 75 5.86 12.36 -2.35
CA GLY A 75 6.08 11.00 -2.86
C GLY A 75 4.78 10.21 -2.96
N GLN A 76 4.72 9.31 -3.93
CA GLN A 76 3.64 8.35 -4.12
C GLN A 76 4.16 6.93 -4.07
N TRP A 77 3.31 5.99 -3.67
CA TRP A 77 3.62 4.57 -3.74
C TRP A 77 3.84 4.18 -5.19
N ALA A 78 5.03 3.65 -5.47
CA ALA A 78 5.45 3.24 -6.79
C ALA A 78 5.92 1.80 -6.78
N ARG A 79 5.62 1.07 -7.86
CA ARG A 79 6.22 -0.24 -8.12
C ARG A 79 6.86 -0.28 -9.48
N ALA A 80 7.84 -1.17 -9.63
CA ALA A 80 8.50 -1.37 -10.92
C ALA A 80 7.51 -1.98 -11.93
N THR A 81 7.52 -1.50 -13.17
CA THR A 81 6.66 -2.00 -14.27
C THR A 81 7.22 -3.23 -14.96
N ASN A 82 8.52 -3.50 -14.79
CA ASN A 82 9.28 -4.46 -15.60
C ASN A 82 9.67 -5.74 -14.87
N LYS A 83 9.32 -5.88 -13.59
CA LYS A 83 9.63 -7.08 -12.81
C LYS A 83 8.53 -7.36 -11.78
N PRO A 84 8.10 -8.62 -11.63
CA PRO A 84 7.21 -9.00 -10.54
C PRO A 84 7.93 -8.90 -9.19
N GLY A 85 7.18 -8.58 -8.14
CA GLY A 85 7.72 -8.50 -6.79
C GLY A 85 8.59 -7.27 -6.51
N GLY A 86 9.34 -7.33 -5.40
CA GLY A 86 10.22 -6.26 -4.94
C GLY A 86 9.55 -5.22 -4.03
N PRO A 87 10.29 -4.18 -3.60
CA PRO A 87 9.77 -3.19 -2.68
C PRO A 87 8.81 -2.22 -3.36
N VAL A 88 7.82 -1.77 -2.58
CA VAL A 88 7.05 -0.58 -2.90
C VAL A 88 7.89 0.63 -2.52
N MET A 89 8.20 1.47 -3.50
CA MET A 89 9.06 2.65 -3.33
C MET A 89 8.22 3.90 -3.12
N LEU A 90 8.76 4.89 -2.41
CA LEU A 90 8.15 6.21 -2.30
C LEU A 90 8.80 7.17 -3.30
N ILE A 91 8.11 7.51 -4.39
CA ILE A 91 8.69 8.26 -5.52
C ILE A 91 7.86 9.51 -5.82
N ALA A 92 8.49 10.68 -5.87
CA ALA A 92 7.82 11.95 -6.21
C ALA A 92 7.80 12.24 -7.72
N ARG A 93 8.77 11.72 -8.47
CA ARG A 93 8.91 11.93 -9.91
C ARG A 93 9.26 10.61 -10.59
N PRO A 94 8.27 9.75 -10.88
CA PRO A 94 8.56 8.44 -11.47
C PRO A 94 9.03 8.60 -12.90
N ASN A 95 10.03 7.80 -13.28
CA ASN A 95 10.23 7.47 -14.68
C ASN A 95 9.13 6.48 -15.09
N VAL A 96 8.20 6.90 -15.94
CA VAL A 96 7.02 6.12 -16.35
C VAL A 96 7.37 4.81 -17.06
N ASP A 97 8.56 4.72 -17.65
CA ASP A 97 9.04 3.47 -18.27
C ASP A 97 9.51 2.45 -17.22
N MET A 98 9.80 2.90 -16.00
CA MET A 98 10.33 2.09 -14.91
C MET A 98 9.34 1.85 -13.78
N PHE A 99 8.44 2.80 -13.52
CA PHE A 99 7.54 2.76 -12.37
C PHE A 99 6.12 3.16 -12.74
N THR A 100 5.16 2.51 -12.08
CA THR A 100 3.75 2.92 -12.06
C THR A 100 3.34 3.33 -10.64
N LEU A 101 2.43 4.31 -10.56
CA LEU A 101 1.86 4.84 -9.31
C LEU A 101 0.43 4.31 -9.06
N GLU A 102 -0.10 3.49 -9.96
CA GLU A 102 -1.51 3.13 -10.01
C GLU A 102 -1.75 1.78 -9.36
N TRP A 103 -2.63 1.74 -8.35
CA TRP A 103 -2.87 0.56 -7.53
C TRP A 103 -4.33 0.13 -7.60
N GLY A 104 -4.57 -1.16 -7.84
CA GLY A 104 -5.92 -1.71 -7.74
C GLY A 104 -6.28 -1.87 -6.27
N ILE A 105 -7.25 -1.12 -5.75
CA ILE A 105 -7.70 -1.25 -4.36
C ILE A 105 -9.09 -1.86 -4.34
N GLN A 106 -9.21 -3.01 -3.69
CA GLN A 106 -10.43 -3.83 -3.68
C GLN A 106 -10.81 -4.16 -2.25
N GLU A 107 -12.09 -4.01 -1.93
CA GLU A 107 -12.62 -4.41 -0.62
C GLU A 107 -12.52 -5.94 -0.48
N ALA A 108 -11.99 -6.40 0.66
CA ALA A 108 -11.92 -7.80 1.01
C ALA A 108 -13.28 -8.29 1.57
N ASP A 109 -13.32 -9.51 2.11
CA ASP A 109 -14.54 -10.11 2.67
C ASP A 109 -15.12 -9.35 3.89
N GLU A 110 -14.33 -8.45 4.50
CA GLU A 110 -14.66 -7.72 5.72
C GLU A 110 -14.73 -6.20 5.43
N PRO A 111 -15.80 -5.50 5.88
CA PRO A 111 -15.93 -4.05 5.64
C PRO A 111 -14.74 -3.25 6.18
N GLY A 112 -14.23 -2.32 5.38
CA GLY A 112 -13.09 -1.49 5.76
C GLY A 112 -11.72 -2.17 5.63
N VAL A 113 -11.70 -3.44 5.22
CA VAL A 113 -10.49 -4.20 4.89
C VAL A 113 -10.34 -4.23 3.38
N TYR A 114 -9.14 -3.93 2.90
CA TYR A 114 -8.85 -3.84 1.48
C TYR A 114 -7.57 -4.60 1.13
N ASN A 115 -7.54 -5.13 -0.09
CA ASN A 115 -6.33 -5.60 -0.73
C ASN A 115 -5.77 -4.50 -1.63
N ILE A 116 -4.45 -4.35 -1.66
CA ILE A 116 -3.75 -3.40 -2.53
C ILE A 116 -3.00 -4.21 -3.60
N ARG A 117 -3.56 -4.24 -4.81
CA ARG A 117 -3.08 -5.02 -5.95
C ARG A 117 -2.06 -4.23 -6.76
N GLY A 118 -0.91 -4.85 -6.99
CA GLY A 118 0.06 -4.45 -7.99
C GLY A 118 -0.27 -5.08 -9.35
N ASP A 119 0.70 -5.79 -9.93
CA ASP A 119 0.56 -6.39 -11.25
C ASP A 119 -0.25 -7.70 -11.21
N SER A 120 -1.03 -7.93 -12.27
CA SER A 120 -1.77 -9.17 -12.47
C SER A 120 -1.23 -9.92 -13.68
N ARG A 121 -1.06 -11.23 -13.53
CA ARG A 121 -0.57 -12.13 -14.57
C ARG A 121 -1.42 -13.41 -14.58
N ILE A 122 -1.36 -14.16 -15.69
CA ILE A 122 -2.06 -15.44 -15.76
C ILE A 122 -1.57 -16.34 -14.62
N GLY A 123 -2.50 -16.77 -13.76
CA GLY A 123 -2.24 -17.67 -12.63
C GLY A 123 -1.73 -17.03 -11.33
N ALA A 124 -1.40 -15.73 -11.31
CA ALA A 124 -0.95 -15.05 -10.09
C ALA A 124 -1.19 -13.54 -10.10
N SER A 125 -1.31 -12.92 -8.93
CA SER A 125 -1.29 -11.46 -8.80
C SER A 125 -0.35 -11.04 -7.68
N ASP A 126 0.30 -9.90 -7.85
CA ASP A 126 1.14 -9.29 -6.83
C ASP A 126 0.31 -8.37 -5.94
N TRP A 127 0.54 -8.46 -4.64
CA TRP A 127 -0.19 -7.72 -3.62
C TRP A 127 0.80 -7.05 -2.67
N ALA A 128 0.50 -5.82 -2.25
CA ALA A 128 1.32 -5.14 -1.24
C ALA A 128 1.16 -5.87 0.11
N ASP A 129 2.28 -6.32 0.67
CA ASP A 129 2.39 -7.05 1.93
C ASP A 129 3.44 -6.39 2.81
N LEU A 130 3.23 -6.38 4.12
CA LEU A 130 4.25 -5.92 5.05
C LEU A 130 5.10 -7.11 5.48
N ARG A 131 6.42 -7.01 5.28
CA ARG A 131 7.35 -8.05 5.73
C ARG A 131 8.52 -7.48 6.48
N ASP A 132 8.92 -8.18 7.53
CA ASP A 132 10.21 -7.93 8.15
C ASP A 132 11.32 -8.54 7.29
N GLN A 133 12.30 -7.72 6.89
CA GLN A 133 13.49 -8.14 6.17
C GLN A 133 14.69 -8.38 7.11
N GLY A 134 14.47 -8.44 8.43
CA GLY A 134 15.51 -8.68 9.44
C GLY A 134 16.29 -7.42 9.86
N VAL A 135 15.99 -6.27 9.25
CA VAL A 135 16.55 -4.95 9.62
C VAL A 135 15.43 -3.99 9.98
N LYS A 136 14.38 -3.96 9.17
CA LYS A 136 13.17 -3.15 9.37
C LYS A 136 12.01 -3.73 8.55
N PRO A 137 10.76 -3.43 8.92
CA PRO A 137 9.59 -3.79 8.13
C PRO A 137 9.50 -2.94 6.85
N GLU A 138 9.27 -3.60 5.72
CA GLU A 138 9.10 -2.98 4.40
C GLU A 138 7.84 -3.47 3.71
N VAL A 139 7.19 -2.59 2.96
CA VAL A 139 6.08 -2.96 2.08
C VAL A 139 6.66 -3.54 0.79
N LEU A 140 6.36 -4.81 0.54
CA LEU A 140 6.84 -5.58 -0.61
C LEU A 140 5.67 -6.08 -1.44
N LEU A 141 5.92 -6.33 -2.71
CA LEU A 141 4.99 -7.06 -3.58
C LEU A 141 5.14 -8.57 -3.36
N LYS A 142 4.11 -9.19 -2.79
CA LYS A 142 3.97 -10.64 -2.63
C LYS A 142 3.18 -11.22 -3.80
N SER A 143 3.81 -12.12 -4.55
CA SER A 143 3.14 -12.95 -5.55
C SER A 143 2.22 -13.97 -4.87
N VAL A 144 0.92 -13.93 -5.17
CA VAL A 144 -0.07 -14.91 -4.70
C VAL A 144 -0.73 -15.61 -5.89
N PRO A 145 -0.70 -16.95 -5.95
CA PRO A 145 -1.39 -17.69 -6.99
C PRO A 145 -2.91 -17.57 -6.85
N VAL A 146 -3.62 -17.54 -7.98
CA VAL A 146 -5.09 -17.43 -8.00
C VAL A 146 -5.72 -18.81 -7.81
N VAL A 147 -5.66 -19.33 -6.58
CA VAL A 147 -6.29 -20.59 -6.18
C VAL A 147 -7.09 -20.40 -4.89
N PRO A 148 -8.18 -21.16 -4.68
CA PRO A 148 -9.02 -21.02 -3.48
C PRO A 148 -8.23 -21.22 -2.17
N GLY A 149 -8.62 -20.47 -1.14
CA GLY A 149 -8.08 -20.63 0.22
C GLY A 149 -6.71 -20.00 0.47
N MET A 150 -6.09 -19.36 -0.53
CA MET A 150 -4.85 -18.63 -0.33
C MET A 150 -5.10 -17.31 0.38
N TYR A 151 -4.30 -17.04 1.42
CA TYR A 151 -4.29 -15.73 2.05
C TYR A 151 -3.68 -14.67 1.12
N ILE A 152 -4.52 -13.71 0.74
CA ILE A 152 -4.14 -12.49 0.04
C ILE A 152 -3.85 -11.41 1.09
N PRO A 153 -2.69 -10.73 1.07
CA PRO A 153 -2.37 -9.65 2.00
C PRO A 153 -3.47 -8.58 2.08
N ARG A 154 -3.82 -8.18 3.30
CA ARG A 154 -4.92 -7.25 3.59
C ARG A 154 -4.47 -6.10 4.47
N TRP A 155 -5.17 -4.98 4.32
CA TRP A 155 -4.92 -3.74 5.05
C TRP A 155 -6.23 -3.15 5.52
N VAL A 156 -6.25 -2.61 6.74
CA VAL A 156 -7.40 -1.84 7.25
C VAL A 156 -7.20 -0.37 6.86
N PHE A 157 -8.19 0.19 6.16
CA PHE A 157 -8.21 1.59 5.78
C PHE A 157 -9.11 2.35 6.74
N THR A 158 -8.54 3.25 7.53
CA THR A 158 -9.31 4.12 8.44
C THR A 158 -9.25 5.55 7.94
N LYS A 159 -10.41 6.14 7.65
CA LYS A 159 -10.52 7.53 7.18
C LYS A 159 -10.33 8.50 8.35
N GLU A 160 -9.53 9.55 8.13
CA GLU A 160 -9.32 10.67 9.06
C GLU A 160 -10.33 11.81 8.82
#